data_AF-A0A672Q082-F1
#
_entry.id   AF-A0A672Q082-F1
#
_cell.length_a   1.000
_cell.length_b   1.000
_cell.length_c   1.000
_cell.angle_alpha   90.00
_cell.angle_beta   90.00
_cell.angle_gamma   90.00
#
_symmetry.space_group_name_H-M   'P 1'
#
loop_
_entity.id
_entity.type
_entity.pdbx_description
1 polymer ?
#
loop_
_entity_poly.entity_id
_entity_poly.type
_entity_poly.pdbx_seq_one_letter_code
_entity_poly.pdbx_strand_id
1 'polypeptide(L)'
;MCSLRALEADGSPSRSLLKLIGDQGCMVGELVEFLQIVGHTDALQCLKPPGIQILVQPQSVAVIAGHNLRLSCYAVGASHVQFQWFKKTEEVHNSSSPDLVFSPVRLKDAGFYICRVNCGNAYEFSHWAQVDVLDVPPRYGKSFVISRDKPRVLIQPQPQRLLVGDLLYLECGAIGRPLPQYQWYRNGVPIKKATKRKYTVMNLLPEHQGRYRCEIFCNNERTWSNEVNVVVIGMHRLLFYIYSLARCFLIRSIL
;
A
#
# COMPACT_ATOMS: atom_id res chain seq x y z
N MET A 1 -11.54 -38.60 44.15
CA MET A 1 -10.71 -39.55 43.38
C MET A 1 -11.19 -39.51 41.93
N CYS A 2 -10.61 -38.66 41.08
CA CYS A 2 -10.92 -38.68 39.65
C CYS A 2 -10.33 -39.98 39.06
N SER A 3 -11.18 -40.79 38.43
CA SER A 3 -10.77 -42.08 37.88
C SER A 3 -9.71 -41.88 36.80
N LEU A 4 -8.55 -42.52 36.97
CA LEU A 4 -7.44 -42.55 36.01
C LEU A 4 -7.85 -43.07 34.62
N ARG A 5 -9.03 -43.70 34.50
CA ARG A 5 -9.60 -44.12 33.23
C ARG A 5 -9.85 -42.95 32.27
N ALA A 6 -10.10 -41.73 32.74
CA ALA A 6 -10.32 -40.57 31.86
C ALA A 6 -9.11 -40.17 30.99
N LEU A 7 -7.93 -40.75 31.26
CA LEU A 7 -6.70 -40.54 30.48
C LEU A 7 -6.52 -41.56 29.34
N GLU A 8 -7.33 -42.63 29.29
CA GLU A 8 -7.33 -43.59 28.19
C GLU A 8 -8.10 -43.00 26.99
N ALA A 9 -7.77 -43.42 25.76
CA ALA A 9 -8.41 -42.91 24.54
C ALA A 9 -9.95 -43.10 24.56
N ASP A 10 -10.41 -44.14 25.25
CA ASP A 10 -11.81 -44.54 25.41
C ASP A 10 -12.35 -44.21 26.82
N GLY A 11 -11.59 -43.41 27.57
CA GLY A 11 -11.76 -43.15 28.99
C GLY A 11 -12.88 -42.20 29.37
N SER A 12 -13.31 -41.36 28.44
CA SER A 12 -14.45 -40.47 28.62
C SER A 12 -15.65 -41.00 27.83
N PRO A 13 -16.85 -41.01 28.43
CA PRO A 13 -18.07 -41.43 27.73
C PRO A 13 -18.27 -40.69 26.40
N SER A 14 -17.88 -39.42 26.34
CA SER A 14 -17.92 -38.59 25.13
C SER A 14 -16.98 -39.09 24.02
N ARG A 15 -15.76 -39.54 24.36
CA ARG A 15 -14.81 -40.08 23.36
C ARG A 15 -15.23 -41.46 22.86
N SER A 16 -15.72 -42.32 23.75
CA SER A 16 -16.25 -43.63 23.37
C SER A 16 -17.44 -43.48 22.42
N LEU A 17 -18.32 -42.51 22.68
CA LEU A 17 -19.45 -42.18 21.79
C LEU A 17 -18.96 -41.68 20.43
N LEU A 18 -18.02 -40.73 20.39
CA LEU A 18 -17.49 -40.22 19.11
C LEU A 18 -16.79 -41.30 18.28
N LYS A 19 -16.08 -42.23 18.91
CA LYS A 19 -15.45 -43.39 18.27
C LYS A 19 -16.50 -44.34 17.67
N LEU A 20 -17.55 -44.64 18.44
CA LEU A 20 -18.64 -45.52 18.02
C LEU A 20 -19.44 -44.90 16.86
N ILE A 21 -19.66 -43.58 16.88
CA ILE A 21 -20.25 -42.81 15.78
C ILE A 21 -19.35 -42.89 14.52
N GLY A 22 -18.04 -42.75 14.68
CA GLY A 22 -17.08 -42.91 13.58
C GLY A 22 -17.06 -44.32 12.99
N ASP A 23 -17.09 -45.35 13.84
CA ASP A 23 -17.08 -46.77 13.43
C ASP A 23 -18.39 -47.20 12.75
N GLN A 24 -19.51 -46.53 13.08
CA GLN A 24 -20.81 -46.72 12.42
C GLN A 24 -20.90 -45.98 11.07
N GLY A 25 -19.85 -45.25 10.66
CA GLY A 25 -19.82 -44.51 9.40
C GLY A 25 -20.63 -43.22 9.43
N CYS A 26 -21.02 -42.72 10.60
CA CYS A 26 -21.74 -41.46 10.68
C CYS A 26 -20.85 -40.30 10.22
N MET A 27 -21.31 -39.55 9.22
CA MET A 27 -20.58 -38.38 8.76
C MET A 27 -20.73 -37.23 9.75
N VAL A 28 -19.73 -36.34 9.81
CA VAL A 28 -19.79 -35.10 10.61
C VAL A 28 -21.06 -34.30 10.32
N GLY A 29 -21.61 -34.37 9.10
CA GLY A 29 -22.89 -33.77 8.74
C GLY A 29 -24.09 -34.29 9.54
N GLU A 30 -24.17 -35.60 9.77
CA GLU A 30 -25.26 -36.23 10.52
C GLU A 30 -25.16 -35.89 12.02
N LEU A 31 -23.94 -35.82 12.55
CA LEU A 31 -23.69 -35.36 13.91
C LEU A 31 -24.10 -33.89 14.09
N VAL A 32 -23.85 -33.05 13.07
CA VAL A 32 -24.28 -31.65 13.07
C VAL A 32 -25.80 -31.53 13.06
N GLU A 33 -26.51 -32.30 12.22
CA GLU A 33 -27.99 -32.32 12.22
C GLU A 33 -28.54 -32.76 13.57
N PHE A 34 -27.98 -33.81 14.17
CA PHE A 34 -28.40 -34.27 15.50
C PHE A 34 -28.20 -33.20 16.57
N LEU A 35 -27.04 -32.55 16.60
CA LEU A 35 -26.76 -31.50 17.59
C LEU A 35 -27.61 -30.23 17.38
N GLN A 36 -28.03 -29.95 16.13
CA GLN A 36 -29.00 -28.90 15.83
C GLN A 36 -30.39 -29.25 16.37
N ILE A 37 -30.86 -30.50 16.17
CA ILE A 37 -32.15 -30.98 16.69
C ILE A 37 -32.19 -30.91 18.23
N VAL A 38 -31.09 -31.28 18.88
CA VAL A 38 -30.97 -31.27 20.35
C VAL A 38 -30.70 -29.85 20.90
N GLY A 39 -30.42 -28.87 20.03
CA GLY A 39 -30.19 -27.47 20.41
C GLY A 39 -28.84 -27.23 21.12
N HIS A 40 -27.86 -28.12 20.95
CA HIS A 40 -26.59 -28.05 21.68
C HIS A 40 -25.56 -27.16 20.95
N THR A 41 -25.70 -25.85 21.12
CA THR A 41 -24.91 -24.83 20.40
C THR A 41 -23.40 -24.90 20.63
N ASP A 42 -22.94 -25.26 21.84
CA ASP A 42 -21.52 -25.29 22.17
C ASP A 42 -20.77 -26.41 21.42
N ALA A 43 -21.38 -27.59 21.31
CA ALA A 43 -20.84 -28.72 20.56
C ALA A 43 -20.82 -28.44 19.05
N LEU A 44 -21.85 -27.76 18.53
CA LEU A 44 -21.87 -27.27 17.15
C LEU A 44 -20.72 -26.30 16.85
N GLN A 45 -20.36 -25.46 17.82
CA GLN A 45 -19.25 -24.52 17.68
C GLN A 45 -17.89 -25.22 17.66
N CYS A 46 -17.73 -26.34 18.38
CA CYS A 46 -16.53 -27.18 18.32
C CYS A 46 -16.38 -27.97 17.01
N LEU A 47 -17.49 -28.26 16.33
CA LEU A 47 -17.51 -28.99 15.05
C LEU A 47 -17.37 -28.06 13.84
N LYS A 48 -17.56 -26.75 14.02
CA LYS A 48 -17.37 -25.78 12.95
C LYS A 48 -15.88 -25.77 12.59
N PRO A 49 -15.49 -26.19 11.36
CA PRO A 49 -14.09 -26.18 11.01
C PRO A 49 -13.57 -24.73 11.05
N PRO A 50 -12.26 -24.52 11.33
CA PRO A 50 -11.69 -23.18 11.29
C PRO A 50 -12.06 -22.55 9.95
N GLY A 51 -12.70 -21.38 10.02
CA GLY A 51 -13.07 -20.61 8.84
C GLY A 51 -11.83 -20.22 8.04
N ILE A 52 -12.03 -19.49 6.94
CA ILE A 52 -10.92 -19.02 6.13
C ILE A 52 -10.02 -18.11 6.98
N GLN A 53 -8.73 -18.42 7.03
CA GLN A 53 -7.72 -17.62 7.71
C GLN A 53 -6.69 -17.12 6.71
N ILE A 54 -6.67 -15.81 6.48
CA ILE A 54 -5.69 -15.16 5.61
C ILE A 54 -4.41 -14.92 6.42
N LEU A 55 -3.38 -15.72 6.16
CA LEU A 55 -2.09 -15.71 6.87
C LEU A 55 -1.16 -14.61 6.36
N VAL A 56 -1.20 -14.33 5.06
CA VAL A 56 -0.38 -13.29 4.44
C VAL A 56 -1.28 -12.31 3.72
N GLN A 57 -1.22 -11.06 4.16
CA GLN A 57 -1.98 -9.96 3.59
C GLN A 57 -1.16 -9.29 2.48
N PRO A 58 -1.81 -8.83 1.40
CA PRO A 58 -1.11 -8.11 0.35
C PRO A 58 -0.64 -6.74 0.87
N GLN A 59 0.62 -6.43 0.61
CA GLN A 59 1.23 -5.20 1.10
C GLN A 59 1.22 -4.13 0.01
N SER A 60 0.74 -2.93 0.35
CA SER A 60 0.81 -1.76 -0.52
C SER A 60 2.24 -1.43 -0.92
N VAL A 61 2.45 -0.95 -2.14
CA VAL A 61 3.79 -0.84 -2.73
C VAL A 61 3.85 0.27 -3.78
N ALA A 62 4.98 0.99 -3.81
CA ALA A 62 5.34 1.87 -4.90
C ALA A 62 6.47 1.24 -5.73
N VAL A 63 6.28 1.16 -7.04
CA VAL A 63 7.20 0.54 -8.00
C VAL A 63 7.36 1.41 -9.25
N ILE A 64 8.41 1.21 -10.03
CA ILE A 64 8.64 1.91 -11.29
C ILE A 64 7.97 1.16 -12.44
N ALA A 65 7.39 1.88 -13.41
CA ALA A 65 6.90 1.30 -14.65
C ALA A 65 8.00 0.49 -15.37
N GLY A 66 7.67 -0.66 -15.96
CA GLY A 66 8.62 -1.54 -16.63
C GLY A 66 9.26 -2.61 -15.72
N HIS A 67 9.13 -2.50 -14.39
CA HIS A 67 9.67 -3.49 -13.44
C HIS A 67 8.65 -4.59 -13.10
N ASN A 68 9.10 -5.60 -12.37
CA ASN A 68 8.26 -6.69 -11.92
C ASN A 68 7.60 -6.35 -10.57
N LEU A 69 6.31 -6.62 -10.47
CA LEU A 69 5.52 -6.44 -9.26
C LEU A 69 4.87 -7.77 -8.89
N ARG A 70 4.90 -8.13 -7.60
CA ARG A 70 4.15 -9.25 -7.03
C ARG A 70 3.37 -8.81 -5.81
N LEU A 71 2.06 -8.97 -5.81
CA LEU A 71 1.23 -8.95 -4.59
C LEU A 71 0.98 -10.40 -4.17
N SER A 72 0.96 -10.66 -2.86
CA SER A 72 0.81 -12.01 -2.31
C SER A 72 -0.33 -12.03 -1.31
N CYS A 73 -1.20 -13.03 -1.43
CA CYS A 73 -2.26 -13.34 -0.49
C CYS A 73 -2.24 -14.84 -0.24
N TYR A 74 -1.92 -15.26 0.98
CA TYR A 74 -1.92 -16.68 1.35
C TYR A 74 -2.93 -16.91 2.46
N ALA A 75 -3.69 -17.98 2.34
CA ALA A 75 -4.73 -18.33 3.28
C ALA A 75 -4.82 -19.85 3.44
N VAL A 76 -5.39 -20.26 4.56
CA VAL A 76 -5.75 -21.64 4.85
C VAL A 76 -7.25 -21.71 5.12
N GLY A 77 -7.84 -22.87 4.87
CA GLY A 77 -9.26 -23.13 5.09
C GLY A 77 -9.51 -24.60 5.36
N ALA A 78 -10.75 -24.92 5.70
CA ALA A 78 -11.20 -26.28 6.01
C ALA A 78 -11.06 -27.26 4.83
N SER A 79 -11.01 -26.75 3.60
CA SER A 79 -10.88 -27.51 2.36
C SER A 79 -9.90 -26.80 1.41
N HIS A 80 -9.80 -27.26 0.17
CA HIS A 80 -9.02 -26.58 -0.87
C HIS A 80 -9.47 -25.11 -1.02
N VAL A 81 -8.51 -24.19 -0.96
CA VAL A 81 -8.73 -22.75 -1.08
C VAL A 81 -8.49 -22.26 -2.51
N GLN A 82 -9.36 -21.36 -2.98
CA GLN A 82 -9.27 -20.76 -4.31
C GLN A 82 -9.13 -19.24 -4.17
N PHE A 83 -8.30 -18.64 -5.02
CA PHE A 83 -8.03 -17.21 -4.99
C PHE A 83 -8.69 -16.51 -6.18
N GLN A 84 -9.08 -15.26 -6.01
CA GLN A 84 -9.50 -14.38 -7.10
C GLN A 84 -9.12 -12.94 -6.73
N TRP A 85 -8.40 -12.24 -7.60
CA TRP A 85 -8.05 -10.85 -7.36
C TRP A 85 -9.05 -9.90 -8.02
N PHE A 86 -9.25 -8.78 -7.34
CA PHE A 86 -10.07 -7.67 -7.80
C PHE A 86 -9.22 -6.41 -7.82
N LYS A 87 -9.42 -5.59 -8.85
CA LYS A 87 -8.91 -4.23 -8.92
C LYS A 87 -10.11 -3.29 -8.83
N LYS A 88 -10.20 -2.53 -7.74
CA LYS A 88 -11.43 -1.80 -7.38
C LYS A 88 -12.62 -2.79 -7.36
N THR A 89 -13.58 -2.65 -8.28
CA THR A 89 -14.77 -3.49 -8.37
C THR A 89 -14.70 -4.54 -9.49
N GLU A 90 -13.62 -4.58 -10.27
CA GLU A 90 -13.49 -5.46 -11.43
C GLU A 90 -12.59 -6.65 -11.11
N GLU A 91 -12.98 -7.83 -11.60
CA GLU A 91 -12.15 -9.02 -11.52
C GLU A 91 -10.90 -8.90 -12.40
N VAL A 92 -9.75 -9.23 -11.83
CA VAL A 92 -8.52 -9.34 -12.62
C VAL A 92 -8.53 -10.70 -13.30
N HIS A 93 -8.54 -10.71 -14.63
CA HIS A 93 -8.52 -11.96 -15.40
C HIS A 93 -7.29 -12.81 -15.07
N ASN A 94 -7.48 -14.14 -15.07
CA ASN A 94 -6.43 -15.13 -14.84
C ASN A 94 -5.66 -14.94 -13.52
N SER A 95 -6.37 -14.56 -12.45
CA SER A 95 -5.79 -14.30 -11.13
C SER A 95 -6.20 -15.34 -10.07
N SER A 96 -6.22 -16.62 -10.47
CA SER A 96 -6.57 -17.74 -9.57
C SER A 96 -5.44 -18.17 -8.62
N SER A 97 -4.29 -17.51 -8.69
CA SER A 97 -3.10 -17.75 -7.88
C SER A 97 -3.09 -16.90 -6.60
N PRO A 98 -2.50 -17.38 -5.49
CA PRO A 98 -2.22 -16.56 -4.31
C PRO A 98 -1.31 -15.36 -4.63
N ASP A 99 -0.51 -15.44 -5.70
CA ASP A 99 0.35 -14.37 -6.15
C ASP A 99 -0.21 -13.69 -7.41
N LEU A 100 -0.47 -12.38 -7.34
CA LEU A 100 -0.77 -11.54 -8.49
C LEU A 100 0.52 -10.87 -8.99
N VAL A 101 0.95 -11.24 -10.20
CA VAL A 101 2.23 -10.81 -10.78
C VAL A 101 2.02 -9.95 -12.02
N PHE A 102 2.70 -8.81 -12.08
CA PHE A 102 2.81 -7.97 -13.27
C PHE A 102 4.28 -7.91 -13.70
N SER A 103 4.56 -8.28 -14.96
CA SER A 103 5.91 -8.36 -15.51
C SER A 103 5.87 -8.10 -17.02
N PRO A 104 6.04 -6.84 -17.48
CA PRO A 104 6.29 -5.62 -16.69
C PRO A 104 5.01 -4.96 -16.15
N VAL A 105 5.14 -4.24 -15.04
CA VAL A 105 4.09 -3.35 -14.52
C VAL A 105 3.98 -2.07 -15.36
N ARG A 106 2.77 -1.58 -15.59
CA ARG A 106 2.47 -0.36 -16.37
C ARG A 106 1.74 0.66 -15.50
N LEU A 107 1.73 1.92 -15.94
CA LEU A 107 1.01 2.99 -15.24
C LEU A 107 -0.48 2.69 -15.02
N LYS A 108 -1.11 2.03 -16.00
CA LYS A 108 -2.51 1.61 -15.89
C LYS A 108 -2.75 0.52 -14.84
N ASP A 109 -1.71 -0.16 -14.37
CA ASP A 109 -1.80 -1.19 -13.34
C ASP A 109 -1.81 -0.56 -11.93
N ALA A 110 -1.62 0.76 -11.78
CA ALA A 110 -1.82 1.45 -10.51
C ALA A 110 -3.29 1.35 -10.04
N GLY A 111 -3.50 1.24 -8.73
CA GLY A 111 -4.83 1.15 -8.14
C GLY A 111 -4.88 0.37 -6.82
N PHE A 112 -6.09 0.12 -6.34
CA PHE A 112 -6.36 -0.67 -5.14
C PHE A 112 -6.72 -2.09 -5.53
N TYR A 113 -6.09 -3.05 -4.88
CA TYR A 113 -6.25 -4.48 -5.10
C TYR A 113 -6.71 -5.17 -3.82
N ILE A 114 -7.60 -6.14 -3.97
CA ILE A 114 -8.06 -7.01 -2.89
C ILE A 114 -8.12 -8.45 -3.41
N CYS A 115 -7.81 -9.41 -2.54
CA CYS A 115 -7.89 -10.82 -2.86
C CYS A 115 -9.09 -11.43 -2.15
N ARG A 116 -9.96 -12.11 -2.90
CA ARG A 116 -11.00 -12.98 -2.37
C ARG A 116 -10.44 -14.39 -2.26
N VAL A 117 -10.55 -14.98 -1.09
CA VAL A 117 -10.25 -16.38 -0.84
C VAL A 117 -11.56 -17.12 -0.68
N ASN A 118 -11.76 -18.22 -1.40
CA ASN A 118 -12.95 -19.07 -1.32
C ASN A 118 -12.55 -20.42 -0.76
N CYS A 119 -13.40 -21.02 0.07
CA CYS A 119 -13.23 -22.34 0.66
C CYS A 119 -14.60 -23.02 0.76
N GLY A 120 -14.93 -23.88 -0.21
CA GLY A 120 -16.29 -24.40 -0.36
C GLY A 120 -17.29 -23.26 -0.62
N ASN A 121 -18.31 -23.14 0.23
CA ASN A 121 -19.34 -22.10 0.14
C ASN A 121 -18.99 -20.82 0.92
N ALA A 122 -17.86 -20.80 1.65
CA ALA A 122 -17.40 -19.64 2.39
C ALA A 122 -16.40 -18.84 1.55
N TYR A 123 -16.35 -17.52 1.78
CA TYR A 123 -15.31 -16.66 1.23
C TYR A 123 -14.91 -15.58 2.26
N GLU A 124 -13.67 -15.11 2.13
CA GLU A 124 -13.13 -14.02 2.93
C GLU A 124 -12.32 -13.08 2.03
N PHE A 125 -12.32 -11.80 2.34
CA PHE A 125 -11.54 -10.81 1.61
C PHE A 125 -10.28 -10.41 2.39
N SER A 126 -9.16 -10.26 1.69
CA SER A 126 -7.93 -9.67 2.25
C SER A 126 -8.12 -8.19 2.58
N HIS A 127 -7.13 -7.59 3.23
CA HIS A 127 -7.03 -6.13 3.27
C HIS A 127 -6.75 -5.57 1.87
N TRP A 128 -7.12 -4.32 1.67
CA TRP A 128 -6.78 -3.57 0.46
C TRP A 128 -5.28 -3.26 0.39
N ALA A 129 -4.67 -3.55 -0.76
CA ALA A 129 -3.31 -3.15 -1.08
C ALA A 129 -3.33 -2.09 -2.18
N GLN A 130 -2.68 -0.96 -1.94
CA GLN A 130 -2.51 0.09 -2.94
C GLN A 130 -1.21 -0.14 -3.72
N VAL A 131 -1.33 -0.17 -5.05
CA VAL A 131 -0.20 -0.17 -5.98
C VAL A 131 -0.07 1.22 -6.58
N ASP A 132 1.09 1.83 -6.38
CA ASP A 132 1.49 3.07 -7.01
C ASP A 132 2.61 2.80 -8.01
N VAL A 133 2.48 3.36 -9.22
CA VAL A 133 3.42 3.15 -10.31
C VAL A 133 4.01 4.49 -10.70
N LEU A 134 5.33 4.62 -10.54
CA LEU A 134 6.08 5.82 -10.88
C LEU A 134 6.55 5.73 -12.34
N ASP A 135 6.30 6.79 -13.09
CA ASP A 135 6.94 7.03 -14.38
C ASP A 135 8.25 7.78 -14.14
N VAL A 136 9.38 7.13 -14.37
CA VAL A 136 10.69 7.76 -14.24
C VAL A 136 11.48 7.55 -15.53
N PRO A 137 12.28 8.54 -15.96
CA PRO A 137 13.08 8.39 -17.18
C PRO A 137 13.99 7.15 -17.12
N PRO A 138 14.26 6.48 -18.25
CA PRO A 138 15.07 5.27 -18.33
C PRO A 138 16.52 5.41 -17.83
N ARG A 139 16.98 6.64 -17.53
CA ARG A 139 18.29 6.91 -16.92
C ARG A 139 18.47 6.20 -15.57
N TYR A 140 17.38 5.82 -14.93
CA TYR A 140 17.37 4.98 -13.74
C TYR A 140 17.32 3.48 -14.09
N GLY A 141 17.58 3.02 -15.31
CA GLY A 141 17.47 1.62 -15.76
C GLY A 141 18.51 0.63 -15.20
N LYS A 142 18.80 0.66 -13.89
CA LYS A 142 19.52 -0.41 -13.19
C LYS A 142 18.50 -1.26 -12.43
N SER A 143 18.77 -2.56 -12.34
CA SER A 143 18.00 -3.50 -11.53
C SER A 143 17.71 -2.91 -10.15
N PHE A 144 16.44 -2.60 -9.89
CA PHE A 144 16.01 -2.05 -8.63
C PHE A 144 15.33 -3.11 -7.80
N VAL A 145 15.96 -3.43 -6.68
CA VAL A 145 15.35 -4.23 -5.64
C VAL A 145 14.50 -3.28 -4.79
N ILE A 146 13.21 -3.52 -4.74
CA ILE A 146 12.32 -2.86 -3.80
C ILE A 146 12.77 -3.29 -2.40
N SER A 147 13.33 -2.36 -1.65
CA SER A 147 13.76 -2.61 -0.28
C SER A 147 12.53 -2.78 0.60
N ARG A 148 12.59 -3.76 1.52
CA ARG A 148 11.60 -3.86 2.59
C ARG A 148 11.84 -2.73 3.58
N ASP A 149 10.77 -2.08 3.97
CA ASP A 149 10.70 -1.05 5.00
C ASP A 149 11.44 0.25 4.74
N LYS A 150 12.52 0.30 3.95
CA LYS A 150 13.23 1.55 3.63
C LYS A 150 12.79 2.15 2.28
N PRO A 151 12.26 3.38 2.25
CA PRO A 151 11.91 4.04 1.00
C PRO A 151 13.18 4.49 0.26
N ARG A 152 13.11 4.47 -1.07
CA ARG A 152 14.17 4.98 -1.93
C ARG A 152 13.63 6.08 -2.83
N VAL A 153 14.17 7.29 -2.66
CA VAL A 153 13.81 8.47 -3.45
C VAL A 153 14.39 8.36 -4.86
N LEU A 154 13.56 8.66 -5.86
CA LEU A 154 13.91 8.63 -7.29
C LEU A 154 13.58 9.94 -7.99
N ILE A 155 12.49 10.59 -7.58
CA ILE A 155 12.10 11.91 -8.06
C ILE A 155 12.43 12.90 -6.96
N GLN A 156 13.35 13.82 -7.25
CA GLN A 156 13.76 14.88 -6.35
C GLN A 156 13.05 16.19 -6.73
N PRO A 157 12.65 17.03 -5.76
CA PRO A 157 12.13 18.35 -6.07
C PRO A 157 13.19 19.16 -6.80
N GLN A 158 12.74 20.16 -7.58
CA GLN A 158 13.60 21.05 -8.34
C GLN A 158 13.47 22.49 -7.80
N PRO A 159 14.56 23.27 -7.76
CA PRO A 159 14.49 24.68 -7.39
C PRO A 159 13.67 25.47 -8.41
N GLN A 160 12.93 26.47 -7.94
CA GLN A 160 12.05 27.29 -8.79
C GLN A 160 12.19 28.77 -8.48
N ARG A 161 12.12 29.61 -9.51
CA ARG A 161 12.05 31.07 -9.41
C ARG A 161 10.77 31.50 -10.11
N LEU A 162 9.79 31.95 -9.33
CA LEU A 162 8.42 32.18 -9.77
C LEU A 162 7.98 33.61 -9.45
N LEU A 163 7.00 34.12 -10.18
CA LEU A 163 6.36 35.40 -9.91
C LEU A 163 5.26 35.26 -8.87
N VAL A 164 4.89 36.39 -8.26
CA VAL A 164 3.65 36.46 -7.47
C VAL A 164 2.47 36.14 -8.38
N GLY A 165 1.59 35.25 -7.93
CA GLY A 165 0.46 34.75 -8.72
C GLY A 165 0.69 33.42 -9.43
N ASP A 166 1.94 32.99 -9.60
CA ASP A 166 2.26 31.75 -10.31
C ASP A 166 1.82 30.48 -9.56
N LEU A 167 1.91 29.33 -10.25
CA LEU A 167 1.76 28.01 -9.66
C LEU A 167 3.13 27.47 -9.20
N LEU A 168 3.30 27.28 -7.89
CA LEU A 168 4.40 26.47 -7.36
C LEU A 168 4.05 24.99 -7.55
N TYR A 169 4.97 24.22 -8.13
CA TYR A 169 4.86 22.77 -8.26
C TYR A 169 6.14 22.08 -7.81
N LEU A 170 6.06 21.36 -6.69
CA LEU A 170 7.15 20.51 -6.20
C LEU A 170 6.71 19.05 -6.22
N GLU A 171 7.61 18.16 -6.60
CA GLU A 171 7.36 16.73 -6.66
C GLU A 171 8.49 15.95 -6.00
N CYS A 172 8.11 14.99 -5.17
CA CYS A 172 9.00 14.01 -4.57
C CYS A 172 8.37 12.63 -4.73
N GLY A 173 9.16 11.68 -5.24
CA GLY A 173 8.68 10.35 -5.57
C GLY A 173 9.67 9.28 -5.15
N ALA A 174 9.18 8.27 -4.45
CA ALA A 174 9.97 7.16 -3.95
C ALA A 174 9.31 5.82 -4.25
N ILE A 175 10.14 4.78 -4.32
CA ILE A 175 9.70 3.37 -4.28
C ILE A 175 9.85 2.80 -2.87
N GLY A 176 9.06 1.78 -2.55
CA GLY A 176 9.11 1.12 -1.25
C GLY A 176 7.96 0.15 -1.03
N ARG A 177 8.17 -0.78 -0.08
CA ARG A 177 7.17 -1.70 0.43
C ARG A 177 7.29 -1.74 1.96
N PRO A 178 6.33 -1.20 2.75
CA PRO A 178 5.01 -0.72 2.32
C PRO A 178 5.03 0.57 1.51
N LEU A 179 3.85 1.02 1.03
CA LEU A 179 3.70 2.24 0.24
C LEU A 179 4.32 3.46 0.96
N PRO A 180 5.25 4.20 0.33
CA PRO A 180 5.85 5.38 0.94
C PRO A 180 4.84 6.47 1.23
N GLN A 181 4.97 7.08 2.41
CA GLN A 181 4.24 8.26 2.85
C GLN A 181 5.15 9.48 2.78
N TYR A 182 4.54 10.68 2.68
CA TYR A 182 5.25 11.93 2.42
C TYR A 182 4.82 12.99 3.43
N GLN A 183 5.74 13.90 3.76
CA GLN A 183 5.45 15.14 4.47
C GLN A 183 6.39 16.24 3.97
N TRP A 184 5.82 17.33 3.45
CA TRP A 184 6.62 18.48 3.01
C TRP A 184 6.96 19.41 4.16
N TYR A 185 8.16 19.97 4.11
CA TYR A 185 8.67 20.94 5.05
C TYR A 185 9.06 22.22 4.30
N ARG A 186 8.80 23.37 4.93
CA ARG A 186 9.29 24.68 4.52
C ARG A 186 10.10 25.28 5.65
N ASN A 187 11.36 25.60 5.39
CA ASN A 187 12.30 26.15 6.37
C ASN A 187 12.40 25.28 7.64
N GLY A 188 12.39 23.95 7.49
CA GLY A 188 12.45 23.00 8.59
C GLY A 188 11.12 22.76 9.34
N VAL A 189 10.04 23.46 8.98
CA VAL A 189 8.72 23.32 9.62
C VAL A 189 7.77 22.51 8.72
N PRO A 190 7.03 21.52 9.26
CA PRO A 190 6.10 20.73 8.46
C PRO A 190 4.94 21.60 7.95
N ILE A 191 4.68 21.51 6.65
CA ILE A 191 3.55 22.20 6.02
C ILE A 191 2.28 21.38 6.28
N LYS A 192 1.29 21.99 6.93
CA LYS A 192 0.04 21.31 7.29
C LYS A 192 -0.63 20.69 6.06
N LYS A 193 -1.04 19.43 6.19
CA LYS A 193 -1.74 18.64 5.15
C LYS A 193 -0.95 18.42 3.85
N ALA A 194 0.33 18.79 3.79
CA ALA A 194 1.18 18.56 2.62
C ALA A 194 1.79 17.15 2.67
N THR A 195 0.94 16.13 2.54
CA THR A 195 1.30 14.71 2.72
C THR A 195 1.32 13.89 1.43
N LYS A 196 1.21 14.58 0.28
CA LYS A 196 1.22 13.96 -1.04
C LYS A 196 2.60 14.07 -1.69
N ARG A 197 2.87 13.20 -2.66
CA ARG A 197 4.04 13.27 -3.55
C ARG A 197 4.23 14.64 -4.19
N LYS A 198 3.12 15.28 -4.56
CA LYS A 198 3.08 16.60 -5.20
C LYS A 198 2.60 17.64 -4.20
N TYR A 199 3.35 18.72 -4.07
CA TYR A 199 2.97 19.90 -3.32
C TYR A 199 2.79 21.07 -4.27
N THR A 200 1.60 21.65 -4.25
CA THR A 200 1.24 22.77 -5.12
C THR A 200 0.68 23.93 -4.32
N VAL A 201 1.02 25.15 -4.75
CA VAL A 201 0.43 26.38 -4.25
C VAL A 201 -0.04 27.17 -5.46
N MET A 202 -1.35 27.39 -5.56
CA MET A 202 -1.92 28.30 -6.55
C MET A 202 -1.84 29.73 -6.03
N ASN A 203 -1.69 30.70 -6.93
CA ASN A 203 -1.60 32.12 -6.59
C ASN A 203 -0.47 32.40 -5.57
N LEU A 204 0.78 32.18 -6.00
CA LEU A 204 1.93 32.25 -5.14
C LEU A 204 2.12 33.63 -4.49
N LEU A 205 2.31 33.65 -3.17
CA LEU A 205 2.58 34.87 -2.37
C LEU A 205 4.04 34.92 -1.88
N PRO A 206 4.59 36.11 -1.55
CA PRO A 206 5.96 36.25 -1.05
C PRO A 206 6.29 35.38 0.18
N GLU A 207 5.31 35.15 1.06
CA GLU A 207 5.42 34.28 2.24
C GLU A 207 5.63 32.79 1.91
N HIS A 208 5.39 32.38 0.67
CA HIS A 208 5.67 31.03 0.20
C HIS A 208 7.13 30.82 -0.18
N GLN A 209 7.95 31.85 -0.17
CA GLN A 209 9.39 31.73 -0.35
C GLN A 209 10.02 30.88 0.75
N GLY A 210 11.01 30.05 0.39
CA GLY A 210 11.77 29.31 1.38
C GLY A 210 12.50 28.10 0.83
N ARG A 211 13.06 27.34 1.76
CA ARG A 211 13.75 26.07 1.50
C ARG A 211 12.78 24.92 1.71
N TYR A 212 12.58 24.13 0.68
CA TYR A 212 11.62 23.03 0.67
C TYR A 212 12.35 21.69 0.63
N ARG A 213 11.88 20.75 1.44
CA ARG A 213 12.31 19.35 1.39
C ARG A 213 11.15 18.45 1.78
N CYS A 214 11.18 17.22 1.31
CA CYS A 214 10.17 16.21 1.59
C CYS A 214 10.77 15.12 2.48
N GLU A 215 10.09 14.79 3.57
CA GLU A 215 10.34 13.59 4.35
C GLU A 215 9.54 12.45 3.75
N ILE A 216 10.19 11.33 3.48
CA ILE A 216 9.57 10.12 2.94
C ILE A 216 9.80 9.00 3.94
N PHE A 217 8.74 8.28 4.28
CA PHE A 217 8.81 7.23 5.28
C PHE A 217 7.96 6.02 4.93
N CYS A 218 8.46 4.85 5.32
CA CYS A 218 7.79 3.56 5.22
C CYS A 218 7.95 2.90 6.59
N ASN A 219 6.85 2.56 7.26
CA ASN A 219 6.90 2.08 8.64
C ASN A 219 7.74 3.03 9.54
N ASN A 220 8.84 2.53 10.10
CA ASN A 220 9.72 3.29 11.00
C ASN A 220 10.93 3.92 10.28
N GLU A 221 11.22 3.51 9.05
CA GLU A 221 12.35 4.03 8.28
C GLU A 221 11.97 5.33 7.59
N ARG A 222 12.91 6.27 7.60
CA ARG A 222 12.74 7.61 7.03
C ARG A 222 13.91 7.94 6.13
N THR A 223 13.62 8.70 5.09
CA THR A 223 14.62 9.29 4.19
C THR A 223 14.17 10.69 3.80
N TRP A 224 15.11 11.52 3.39
CA TRP A 224 14.84 12.89 2.97
C TRP A 224 15.08 13.05 1.48
N SER A 225 14.26 13.88 0.84
CA SER A 225 14.61 14.45 -0.46
C SER A 225 15.75 15.47 -0.30
N ASN A 226 16.30 15.90 -1.42
CA ASN A 226 17.15 17.08 -1.49
C ASN A 226 16.37 18.31 -1.03
N GLU A 227 17.07 19.26 -0.42
CA GLU A 227 16.52 20.58 -0.10
C GLU A 227 16.66 21.49 -1.33
N VAL A 228 15.58 22.19 -1.70
CA VAL A 228 15.54 23.10 -2.84
C VAL A 228 15.03 24.48 -2.44
N ASN A 229 15.54 25.50 -3.12
CA ASN A 229 15.13 26.88 -2.92
C ASN A 229 14.00 27.25 -3.86
N VAL A 230 12.91 27.78 -3.30
CA VAL A 230 11.84 28.45 -4.04
C VAL A 230 11.95 29.94 -3.79
N VAL A 231 12.09 30.72 -4.86
CA VAL A 231 12.21 32.18 -4.83
C VAL A 231 10.96 32.79 -5.44
N VAL A 232 10.34 33.75 -4.73
CA VAL A 232 9.15 34.47 -5.21
C VAL A 232 9.54 35.90 -5.57
N ILE A 233 9.36 36.27 -6.83
CA ILE A 233 9.73 37.59 -7.35
C ILE A 233 8.49 38.49 -7.33
N GLY A 234 8.50 39.51 -6.47
CA GLY A 234 7.45 40.53 -6.42
C GLY A 234 7.49 41.48 -7.61
N MET A 235 6.33 42.03 -7.99
CA MET A 235 6.18 42.93 -9.15
C MET A 235 7.09 44.17 -9.09
N HIS A 236 7.31 44.75 -7.90
CA HIS A 236 8.25 45.87 -7.74
C HIS A 236 9.70 45.48 -8.05
N ARG A 237 10.13 44.28 -7.67
CA ARG A 237 11.47 43.77 -8.00
C ARG A 237 11.61 43.44 -9.48
N LEU A 238 10.54 43.01 -10.17
CA LEU A 238 10.56 42.87 -11.63
C LEU A 238 10.79 44.20 -12.32
N LEU A 239 10.08 45.26 -11.91
CA LEU A 239 10.28 46.59 -12.47
C LEU A 239 11.74 47.01 -12.29
N PHE A 240 12.31 46.91 -11.09
CA PHE A 240 13.74 47.20 -10.89
C PHE A 240 14.68 46.31 -11.73
N TYR A 241 14.38 45.02 -11.88
CA TYR A 241 15.20 44.10 -12.69
C TYR A 241 15.12 44.43 -14.19
N ILE A 242 13.92 44.74 -14.70
CA ILE A 242 13.69 45.20 -16.07
C ILE A 242 14.36 46.56 -16.29
N TYR A 243 14.21 47.52 -15.37
CA TYR A 243 14.88 48.82 -15.43
C TYR A 243 16.41 48.68 -15.40
N SER A 244 16.95 47.77 -14.58
CA SER A 244 18.39 47.51 -14.52
C SER A 244 18.91 46.84 -15.79
N LEU A 245 18.18 45.87 -16.34
CA LEU A 245 18.52 45.23 -17.61
C LEU A 245 18.43 46.24 -18.76
N ALA A 246 17.37 47.04 -18.82
CA ALA A 246 17.21 48.11 -19.82
C ALA A 246 18.35 49.13 -19.73
N ARG A 247 18.77 49.54 -18.52
CA ARG A 247 19.97 50.37 -18.32
C ARG A 247 21.24 49.71 -18.86
N CYS A 248 21.46 48.42 -18.58
CA CYS A 248 22.61 47.69 -19.09
C CYS A 248 22.60 47.57 -20.63
N PHE A 249 21.43 47.41 -21.25
CA PHE A 249 21.29 47.40 -22.71
C PHE A 249 21.54 48.79 -23.31
N LEU A 250 20.97 49.85 -22.74
CA LEU A 250 21.18 51.24 -23.19
C LEU A 250 22.66 51.67 -23.06
N ILE A 251 23.36 51.28 -22.00
CA ILE A 251 24.79 51.58 -21.82
C ILE A 251 25.65 50.86 -22.86
N ARG A 252 25.24 49.68 -23.34
CA ARG A 252 25.92 48.95 -24.42
C ARG A 252 25.59 49.47 -25.83
N SER A 253 24.60 50.32 -25.99
CA SER A 253 24.24 50.93 -27.28
C SER A 253 24.82 52.34 -27.48
N ILE A 254 25.54 52.87 -26.48
CA ILE A 254 26.16 54.20 -26.47
C ILE A 254 27.71 54.11 -26.47
N LEU A 255 28.26 52.89 -26.48
CA LEU A 255 29.67 52.59 -26.73
C LEU A 255 29.80 51.86 -28.07
#